data_AF-A0A832V1M7-F1
#
_entry.id   AF-A0A832V1M7-F1
#
_cell.length_a   1.000
_cell.length_b   1.000
_cell.length_c   1.000
_cell.angle_alpha   90.00
_cell.angle_beta   90.00
_cell.angle_gamma   90.00
#
_symmetry.space_group_name_H-M   'P 1'
#
loop_
_entity.id
_entity.type
_entity.pdbx_description
1 polymer ?
#
loop_
_entity_poly.entity_id
_entity_poly.type
_entity_poly.pdbx_seq_one_letter_code
_entity_poly.pdbx_strand_id
1 'polypeptide(L)'
;MLLEVGRVCIKTAGHETGLKCIVIDNAGDGFAIVVGPRVKKRRCNIRHLEILPHKIDLKKGASEKEAVDALLKAGFVSSQDLSQKPTQYTPTPRGAERKIEVKTVAQKKTVVKTKK
;
A
#
# COMPACT_ATOMS: atom_id res chain seq x y z
N MET A 1 9.90 11.35 11.83
CA MET A 1 9.06 10.17 11.53
C MET A 1 9.96 9.06 11.03
N LEU A 2 10.06 7.97 11.78
CA LEU A 2 10.97 6.86 11.46
C LEU A 2 10.25 5.92 10.48
N LEU A 3 10.72 5.88 9.23
CA LEU A 3 10.35 4.79 8.34
C LEU A 3 11.10 3.55 8.85
N GLU A 4 10.37 2.62 9.44
CA GLU A 4 10.94 1.34 9.88
C GLU A 4 10.56 0.24 8.90
N VAL A 5 11.42 -0.76 8.80
CA VAL A 5 11.15 -1.99 8.06
C VAL A 5 9.90 -2.65 8.64
N GLY A 6 9.03 -3.14 7.77
CA GLY A 6 7.78 -3.79 8.16
C GLY A 6 6.58 -2.85 8.32
N ARG A 7 6.75 -1.53 8.12
CA ARG A 7 5.61 -0.60 8.08
C ARG A 7 4.78 -0.81 6.83
N VAL A 8 3.46 -0.81 7.00
CA VAL A 8 2.50 -0.84 5.89
C VAL A 8 2.32 0.58 5.36
N CYS A 9 2.27 0.72 4.05
CA CYS A 9 2.14 2.00 3.36
C CYS A 9 1.14 1.91 2.21
N ILE A 10 0.57 3.06 1.85
CA ILE A 10 -0.20 3.22 0.60
C ILE A 10 0.57 4.16 -0.31
N LYS A 11 0.65 3.82 -1.60
CA LYS A 11 1.18 4.74 -2.60
C LYS A 11 0.14 5.80 -2.96
N THR A 12 0.52 7.06 -2.80
CA THR A 12 -0.36 8.20 -3.12
C THR A 12 -0.20 8.66 -4.57
N ALA A 13 0.91 8.32 -5.23
CA ALA A 13 1.21 8.79 -6.58
C ALA A 13 1.88 7.73 -7.49
N GLY A 14 1.66 7.86 -8.80
CA GLY A 14 2.26 7.06 -9.87
C GLY A 14 1.38 5.93 -10.40
N HIS A 15 2.00 4.97 -11.09
CA HIS A 15 1.31 3.86 -11.77
C HIS A 15 0.64 2.85 -10.80
N GLU A 16 0.97 2.95 -9.51
CA GLU A 16 0.53 2.04 -8.46
C GLU A 16 -0.22 2.78 -7.35
N THR A 17 -0.82 3.91 -7.71
CA THR A 17 -1.57 4.74 -6.77
C THR A 17 -2.73 3.95 -6.18
N GLY A 18 -2.95 4.10 -4.87
CA GLY A 18 -4.00 3.43 -4.12
C GLY A 18 -3.67 1.99 -3.73
N LEU A 19 -2.52 1.45 -4.14
CA LEU A 19 -2.10 0.10 -3.78
C LEU A 19 -1.36 0.09 -2.44
N LYS A 20 -1.66 -0.93 -1.64
CA LYS A 20 -1.00 -1.22 -0.38
C LYS A 20 0.35 -1.91 -0.63
N CYS A 21 1.34 -1.51 0.16
CA CYS A 21 2.68 -2.04 0.10
C CYS A 21 3.29 -2.09 1.50
N ILE A 22 4.38 -2.84 1.64
CA ILE A 22 5.18 -2.95 2.85
C ILE A 22 6.62 -2.53 2.54
N VAL A 23 7.24 -1.87 3.51
CA VAL A 23 8.66 -1.49 3.43
C VAL A 23 9.52 -2.68 3.83
N ILE A 24 10.41 -3.10 2.93
CA ILE A 24 11.36 -4.20 3.17
C ILE A 24 12.70 -3.68 3.66
N ASP A 25 13.11 -2.52 3.14
CA ASP A 25 14.41 -1.93 3.46
C ASP A 25 14.41 -0.42 3.24
N ASN A 26 15.29 0.27 3.95
CA ASN A 26 15.52 1.70 3.81
C ASN A 26 16.83 1.90 3.05
N ALA A 27 16.75 2.36 1.81
CA ALA A 27 17.89 2.47 0.90
C ALA A 27 18.63 3.83 1.01
N GLY A 28 18.58 4.49 2.18
CA GLY A 28 19.17 5.81 2.41
C GLY A 28 18.49 6.94 1.61
N ASP A 29 18.81 8.19 1.97
CA ASP A 29 18.43 9.42 1.24
C ASP A 29 16.94 9.62 0.98
N GLY A 30 16.09 9.16 1.91
CA GLY A 30 14.64 9.30 1.78
C GLY A 30 14.00 8.33 0.78
N PHE A 31 14.68 7.22 0.49
CA PHE A 31 14.16 6.14 -0.33
C PHE A 31 13.91 4.86 0.47
N ALA A 32 12.87 4.13 0.08
CA ALA A 32 12.50 2.84 0.64
C ALA A 32 12.33 1.80 -0.47
N ILE A 33 12.72 0.57 -0.20
CA ILE A 33 12.40 -0.58 -1.04
C ILE A 33 11.06 -1.11 -0.58
N VAL A 34 10.06 -1.01 -1.46
CA VAL A 34 8.69 -1.42 -1.18
C VAL A 34 8.29 -2.62 -2.03
N VAL A 35 7.42 -3.45 -1.46
CA VAL A 35 6.83 -4.61 -2.12
C VAL A 35 5.35 -4.69 -1.75
N GLY A 36 4.53 -5.22 -2.64
CA GLY A 36 3.14 -5.54 -2.35
C GLY A 36 2.59 -6.55 -3.36
N PRO A 37 1.34 -6.98 -3.21
CA PRO A 37 0.73 -8.00 -4.08
C PRO A 37 0.71 -7.60 -5.56
N ARG A 38 0.51 -6.31 -5.83
CA ARG A 38 0.59 -5.70 -7.17
C ARG A 38 1.80 -4.81 -7.35
N VAL A 39 2.53 -4.54 -6.26
CA VAL A 39 3.65 -3.62 -6.25
C VAL A 39 4.93 -4.40 -6.41
N LYS A 40 5.51 -4.35 -7.61
CA LYS A 40 6.83 -4.97 -7.87
C LYS A 40 7.90 -4.36 -6.95
N LYS A 41 8.83 -5.20 -6.49
CA LYS A 41 9.98 -4.76 -5.67
C LYS A 41 10.74 -3.65 -6.39
N ARG A 42 10.68 -2.44 -5.82
CA ARG A 42 11.36 -1.27 -6.38
C ARG A 42 11.73 -0.26 -5.30
N ARG A 43 12.69 0.60 -5.63
CA ARG A 43 12.99 1.81 -4.86
C ARG A 43 11.89 2.86 -5.07
N CYS A 44 11.31 3.36 -4.00
CA CYS A 44 10.31 4.43 -3.98
C CYS A 44 10.75 5.55 -3.06
N ASN A 45 10.40 6.78 -3.41
CA ASN A 45 10.62 7.94 -2.55
C ASN A 45 9.57 7.95 -1.43
N ILE A 46 9.98 8.27 -0.21
CA ILE A 46 9.09 8.39 0.97
C ILE A 46 7.99 9.43 0.75
N ARG A 47 8.23 10.47 -0.04
CA ARG A 47 7.22 11.51 -0.34
C ARG A 47 5.97 10.97 -1.04
N HIS A 48 6.05 9.80 -1.67
CA HIS A 48 4.93 9.16 -2.39
C HIS A 48 4.26 8.05 -1.56
N LEU A 49 4.69 7.86 -0.32
CA LEU A 49 4.20 6.83 0.57
C LEU A 49 3.49 7.48 1.76
N GLU A 50 2.25 7.08 1.97
CA GLU A 50 1.52 7.37 3.19
C GLU A 50 1.68 6.18 4.13
N ILE A 51 2.26 6.42 5.30
CA ILE A 51 2.60 5.39 6.27
C ILE A 51 1.37 5.12 7.14
N LEU A 52 0.96 3.86 7.24
CA LEU A 52 -0.12 3.45 8.13
C LEU A 52 0.41 3.18 9.54
N PRO A 53 -0.46 3.25 10.58
CA PRO A 53 -0.07 2.98 11.97
C PRO A 53 0.34 1.52 12.21
N HIS A 54 0.06 0.61 11.28
CA HIS A 54 0.32 -0.81 11.41
C HIS A 54 1.77 -1.17 11.07
N LYS A 55 2.36 -2.04 11.91
CA LYS A 55 3.70 -2.59 11.75
C LYS A 55 3.60 -4.12 11.70
N ILE A 56 4.31 -4.72 10.77
CA ILE A 56 4.44 -6.16 10.59
C ILE A 56 5.92 -6.48 10.68
N ASP A 57 6.33 -7.34 11.61
CA ASP A 57 7.74 -7.67 11.76
C ASP A 57 8.21 -8.55 10.58
N LEU A 58 9.18 -8.02 9.82
CA LEU A 58 9.79 -8.67 8.66
C LEU A 58 11.31 -8.60 8.77
N LYS A 59 11.99 -9.60 8.21
CA LYS A 59 13.44 -9.55 8.03
C LYS A 59 13.80 -8.50 6.98
N LYS A 60 14.89 -7.78 7.23
CA LYS A 60 15.49 -6.87 6.25
C LYS A 60 15.82 -7.65 4.98
N GLY A 61 15.38 -7.14 3.83
CA GLY A 61 15.66 -7.77 2.53
C GLY A 61 14.74 -8.95 2.16
N ALA A 62 13.61 -9.14 2.84
CA ALA A 62 12.62 -10.17 2.52
C ALA A 62 12.29 -10.30 1.01
N SER A 63 11.92 -11.51 0.62
CA SER A 63 11.49 -11.82 -0.74
C SER A 63 10.06 -11.32 -1.00
N GLU A 64 9.69 -11.22 -2.28
CA GLU A 64 8.33 -10.77 -2.64
C GLU A 64 7.24 -11.68 -2.08
N LYS A 65 7.49 -12.98 -2.05
CA LYS A 65 6.54 -13.99 -1.55
C LYS A 65 6.27 -13.83 -0.06
N GLU A 66 7.33 -13.67 0.75
CA GLU A 66 7.20 -13.50 2.20
C GLU A 66 6.46 -12.21 2.56
N ALA A 67 6.74 -11.12 1.84
CA ALA A 67 6.05 -9.85 2.05
C ALA A 67 4.54 -9.94 1.72
N VAL A 68 4.17 -10.64 0.65
CA VAL A 68 2.77 -10.85 0.27
C VAL A 68 2.05 -11.74 1.28
N ASP A 69 2.69 -12.81 1.74
CA ASP A 69 2.14 -13.70 2.77
C ASP A 69 1.90 -12.99 4.10
N ALA A 70 2.86 -12.14 4.52
CA ALA A 70 2.72 -11.33 5.74
C ALA A 70 1.56 -10.32 5.63
N LEU A 71 1.38 -9.70 4.46
CA LEU A 71 0.26 -8.80 4.18
C LEU A 71 -1.10 -9.52 4.14
N LEU A 72 -1.14 -10.76 3.64
CA LEU A 72 -2.34 -11.62 3.64
C LEU A 72 -2.72 -12.00 5.07
N LYS A 73 -1.76 -12.45 5.89
CA LYS A 73 -1.97 -12.79 7.30
C LYS A 73 -2.50 -11.61 8.11
N ALA A 74 -2.01 -10.42 7.82
CA ALA A 74 -2.45 -9.20 8.49
C ALA A 74 -3.80 -8.65 7.96
N GLY A 75 -4.39 -9.28 6.93
CA GLY A 75 -5.71 -8.90 6.41
C GLY A 75 -5.72 -7.59 5.62
N PHE A 76 -4.55 -7.06 5.25
CA PHE A 76 -4.48 -5.80 4.48
C PHE A 76 -4.75 -6.00 2.99
N VAL A 77 -4.67 -7.23 2.48
CA VAL A 77 -4.86 -7.57 1.07
C VAL A 77 -6.02 -8.55 0.93
N SER A 78 -6.97 -8.25 0.04
CA SER A 78 -8.09 -9.13 -0.30
C SER A 78 -7.88 -9.74 -1.68
N SER A 79 -8.51 -10.87 -1.98
CA SER A 79 -8.39 -11.56 -3.29
C SER A 79 -8.71 -10.66 -4.49
N GLN A 80 -9.49 -9.60 -4.27
CA GLN A 80 -9.82 -8.56 -5.27
C GLN A 80 -8.61 -7.71 -5.68
N ASP A 81 -7.65 -7.50 -4.78
CA ASP A 81 -6.39 -6.82 -5.04
C ASP A 81 -5.44 -7.64 -5.92
N LEU A 82 -5.74 -8.91 -6.25
CA LEU A 82 -4.98 -9.64 -7.27
C LEU A 82 -5.63 -9.55 -8.65
N SER A 83 -6.94 -9.24 -8.73
CA SER A 83 -7.72 -9.38 -9.96
C SER A 83 -7.87 -8.09 -10.79
N GLN A 84 -7.80 -6.91 -10.19
CA GLN A 84 -7.98 -5.65 -10.93
C GLN A 84 -6.87 -5.45 -11.98
N LYS A 85 -6.83 -4.44 -12.84
CA LYS A 85 -5.58 -4.09 -13.57
C LYS A 85 -5.09 -2.77 -12.96
N PRO A 86 -3.79 -2.56 -12.74
CA PRO A 86 -3.34 -1.25 -12.27
C PRO A 86 -3.90 -0.22 -13.26
N THR A 87 -4.61 0.78 -12.74
CA THR A 87 -5.18 1.84 -13.59
C THR A 87 -4.02 2.47 -14.34
N GLN A 88 -4.01 2.30 -15.67
CA GLN A 88 -3.03 2.91 -16.56
C GLN A 88 -3.07 4.41 -16.31
N TYR A 89 -2.03 4.97 -15.67
CA TYR A 89 -1.98 6.40 -15.40
C TYR A 89 -1.82 7.15 -16.72
N THR A 90 -2.92 7.70 -17.24
CA THR A 90 -2.86 8.75 -18.26
C THR A 90 -2.63 10.07 -17.53
N PRO A 91 -1.48 10.74 -17.73
CA PRO A 91 -1.28 12.07 -17.17
C PRO A 91 -2.36 12.98 -17.75
N THR A 92 -3.24 13.53 -16.91
CA THR A 92 -4.02 14.69 -17.34
C THR A 92 -3.06 15.82 -17.62
N PRO A 93 -3.26 16.58 -18.72
CA PRO A 93 -2.46 17.77 -19.00
C PRO A 93 -2.52 18.73 -17.79
N ARG A 94 -1.38 19.37 -17.51
CA ARG A 94 -1.23 20.37 -16.44
C ARG A 94 -2.24 21.49 -16.68
N GLY A 95 -3.25 21.60 -15.81
CA GLY A 95 -4.32 22.60 -15.89
C GLY A 95 -5.75 22.05 -15.70
N ALA A 96 -5.95 20.73 -15.76
CA ALA A 96 -7.25 20.13 -15.47
C ALA A 96 -7.39 19.81 -13.97
N GLU A 97 -8.28 20.50 -13.28
CA GLU A 97 -8.73 20.13 -11.94
C GLU A 97 -9.32 18.72 -11.98
N ARG A 98 -8.62 17.71 -11.44
CA ARG A 98 -9.20 16.38 -11.23
C ARG A 98 -9.92 16.38 -9.89
N LYS A 99 -11.25 16.57 -9.91
CA LYS A 99 -12.13 16.02 -8.86
C LYS A 99 -11.88 14.51 -8.80
N ILE A 100 -11.25 14.04 -7.72
CA ILE A 100 -11.19 12.61 -7.43
C ILE A 100 -12.47 12.29 -6.65
N GLU A 101 -13.50 11.85 -7.36
CA GLU A 101 -14.63 11.16 -6.74
C GLU A 101 -14.16 9.76 -6.31
N VAL A 102 -13.57 9.67 -5.12
CA VAL A 102 -13.50 8.38 -4.41
C VAL A 102 -14.93 8.08 -3.97
N LYS A 103 -15.67 7.36 -4.82
CA LYS A 103 -16.94 6.75 -4.45
C LYS A 103 -16.67 5.89 -3.22
N THR A 104 -17.20 6.33 -2.09
CA THR A 104 -17.31 5.60 -0.83
C THR A 104 -17.81 4.18 -1.08
N VAL A 105 -16.91 3.20 -1.08
CA VAL A 105 -17.30 1.80 -0.94
C VAL A 105 -17.54 1.57 0.55
N ALA A 106 -18.78 1.86 0.93
CA ALA A 106 -19.53 1.22 2.00
C ALA A 106 -18.81 1.07 3.34
N GLN A 107 -18.99 2.08 4.19
CA GLN A 107 -19.28 1.83 5.60
C GLN A 107 -20.52 0.91 5.68
N LYS A 108 -20.35 -0.42 5.67
CA LYS A 108 -21.32 -1.33 6.28
C LYS A 108 -20.90 -1.50 7.74
N LYS A 109 -21.42 -0.58 8.55
CA LYS A 109 -21.95 -0.76 9.91
C LYS A 109 -21.44 -2.00 10.66
N THR A 110 -20.71 -1.71 11.74
CA THR A 110 -21.04 -2.21 13.08
C THR A 110 -22.39 -2.95 13.16
N VAL A 111 -22.33 -4.27 13.35
CA VAL A 111 -23.17 -4.94 14.35
C VAL A 111 -22.23 -5.82 15.16
N VAL A 112 -21.69 -5.22 16.23
CA VAL A 112 -21.32 -5.97 17.42
C VAL A 112 -22.63 -6.58 17.94
N LYS A 113 -22.86 -7.86 17.70
CA LYS A 113 -23.76 -8.66 18.54
C LYS A 113 -22.89 -9.41 19.52
N THR A 114 -22.66 -8.75 20.65
CA THR A 114 -22.15 -9.38 21.86
C THR A 114 -23.13 -10.47 22.28
N LYS A 115 -22.54 -11.61 22.60
CA LYS A 115 -23.11 -12.83 23.16
C LYS A 115 -23.54 -12.57 24.61
N LYS A 116 -24.81 -12.74 24.94
CA LYS A 116 -25.29 -13.27 26.23
C LYS A 116 -26.71 -13.80 26.07
#